data_AF-A0A240BT47-F1
#
_entry.id   AF-A0A240BT47-F1
#
_cell.length_a   1.000
_cell.length_b   1.000
_cell.length_c   1.000
_cell.angle_alpha   90.00
_cell.angle_beta   90.00
_cell.angle_gamma   90.00
#
_symmetry.space_group_name_H-M   'P 1'
#
loop_
_entity.id
_entity.type
_entity.pdbx_description
1 polymer ?
#
loop_
_entity_poly.entity_id
_entity_poly.type
_entity_poly.pdbx_seq_one_letter_code
_entity_poly.pdbx_strand_id
1 'polypeptide(L)'
;MPHQFIPGSVFHLIEPDINQELYGLPEYLSALNSAWLNETATLFRRKYYQNGAHAGYILYMTDAAQSTSDVDRMRQAMCDTKGLGKFRNLFMYAPDGIKILPLSEVATKDDFFNIKNATRDDLLSAHRVPPQMMGIVPNNTGGFGDVEKASQVFVRNELIPLQERMQAINSHFNCNVINFKKYTL
;
A
#
# COMPACT_ATOMS: atom_id res chain seq x y z
N MET A 1 26.20 4.64 -25.29
CA MET A 1 26.15 6.05 -24.86
C MET A 1 24.68 6.45 -24.78
N PRO A 2 24.24 7.16 -23.73
CA PRO A 2 22.89 7.73 -23.71
C PRO A 2 22.71 8.70 -24.90
N HIS A 3 21.51 8.74 -25.47
CA HIS A 3 21.18 9.64 -26.59
C HIS A 3 21.14 11.09 -26.10
N GLN A 4 21.90 11.97 -26.76
CA GLN A 4 21.90 13.40 -26.44
C GLN A 4 20.86 14.12 -27.31
N PHE A 5 19.90 14.77 -26.66
CA PHE A 5 18.89 15.57 -27.33
C PHE A 5 19.49 16.88 -27.87
N ILE A 6 18.92 17.36 -28.98
CA ILE A 6 19.27 18.67 -29.53
C ILE A 6 18.85 19.74 -28.51
N PRO A 7 19.68 20.76 -28.21
CA PRO A 7 19.29 21.85 -27.32
C PRO A 7 17.95 22.47 -27.73
N GLY A 8 17.04 22.65 -26.77
CA GLY A 8 15.69 23.19 -27.00
C GLY A 8 14.68 22.21 -27.61
N SER A 9 15.06 20.96 -27.90
CA SER A 9 14.11 19.94 -28.42
C SER A 9 13.29 19.25 -27.33
N VAL A 10 13.59 19.48 -26.05
CA VAL A 10 12.92 18.88 -24.91
C VAL A 10 12.39 19.98 -23.99
N PHE A 11 11.08 19.92 -23.71
CA PHE A 11 10.45 20.74 -22.69
C PHE A 11 10.30 19.91 -21.41
N HIS A 12 10.91 20.38 -20.32
CA HIS A 12 10.80 19.73 -19.01
C HIS A 12 9.89 20.55 -18.10
N LEU A 13 8.67 20.06 -17.87
CA LEU A 13 7.76 20.65 -16.90
C LEU A 13 8.04 20.06 -15.53
N ILE A 14 8.70 20.82 -14.66
CA ILE A 14 9.10 20.39 -13.32
C ILE A 14 8.06 20.77 -12.27
N GLU A 15 7.85 19.87 -11.31
CA GLU A 15 7.22 20.19 -10.04
C GLU A 15 8.24 20.89 -9.13
N PRO A 16 7.78 21.72 -8.16
CA PRO A 16 8.71 22.40 -7.25
C PRO A 16 9.42 21.39 -6.32
N ASP A 17 10.74 21.53 -6.19
CA ASP A 17 11.58 20.83 -5.19
C ASP A 17 12.44 21.88 -4.48
N ILE A 18 12.60 21.76 -3.17
CA ILE A 18 13.38 22.69 -2.33
C ILE A 18 14.86 22.29 -2.33
N ASN A 19 15.16 21.02 -2.57
CA ASN A 19 16.51 20.46 -2.39
C ASN A 19 17.32 20.39 -3.69
N GLN A 20 16.66 20.48 -4.85
CA GLN A 20 17.31 20.41 -6.16
C GLN A 20 16.53 21.18 -7.23
N GLU A 21 17.20 21.46 -8.35
CA GLU A 21 16.63 22.17 -9.50
C GLU A 21 16.50 21.28 -10.75
N LEU A 22 16.92 20.02 -10.67
CA LEU A 22 17.02 19.12 -11.83
C LEU A 22 15.73 18.37 -12.11
N TYR A 23 15.09 17.82 -11.07
CA TYR A 23 13.83 17.08 -11.17
C TYR A 23 12.80 17.65 -10.19
N GLY A 24 11.52 17.49 -10.55
CA GLY A 24 10.45 17.78 -9.61
C GLY A 24 10.30 16.70 -8.54
N LEU A 25 9.75 17.10 -7.39
CA LEU A 25 9.45 16.21 -6.27
C LEU A 25 7.99 15.76 -6.33
N PRO A 26 7.69 14.47 -6.57
CA PRO A 26 6.32 14.00 -6.64
C PRO A 26 5.60 14.13 -5.29
N GLU A 27 4.39 14.68 -5.29
CA GLU A 27 3.60 14.90 -4.06
C GLU A 27 3.30 13.60 -3.29
N TYR A 28 3.13 12.48 -4.01
CA TYR A 28 2.85 11.16 -3.42
C TYR A 28 4.05 10.54 -2.68
N LEU A 29 5.26 11.11 -2.80
CA LEU A 29 6.48 10.56 -2.18
C LEU A 29 6.32 10.44 -0.67
N SER A 30 5.63 11.40 -0.05
CA SER A 30 5.32 11.44 1.38
C SER A 30 4.50 10.24 1.86
N ALA A 31 3.67 9.65 1.00
CA ALA A 31 2.77 8.54 1.34
C ALA A 31 3.28 7.16 0.90
N LEU A 32 4.52 7.04 0.40
CA LEU A 32 5.07 5.76 -0.06
C LEU A 32 5.08 4.68 1.03
N ASN A 33 5.45 5.05 2.25
CA ASN A 33 5.45 4.11 3.38
C ASN A 33 4.03 3.59 3.66
N SER A 34 3.03 4.47 3.57
CA SER A 34 1.62 4.08 3.71
C SER A 34 1.15 3.18 2.57
N ALA A 35 1.56 3.47 1.33
CA ALA A 35 1.30 2.61 0.17
C ALA A 35 1.88 1.21 0.33
N TRP A 36 3.15 1.08 0.71
CA TRP A 36 3.81 -0.22 0.89
C TRP A 36 3.22 -1.01 2.06
N LEU A 37 2.86 -0.33 3.15
CA LEU A 37 2.20 -0.97 4.28
C LEU A 37 0.81 -1.49 3.88
N ASN A 38 0.05 -0.70 3.10
CA ASN A 38 -1.25 -1.08 2.56
C ASN A 38 -1.17 -2.31 1.64
N GLU A 39 -0.18 -2.34 0.75
CA GLU A 39 0.11 -3.47 -0.12
C GLU A 39 0.46 -4.71 0.70
N THR A 40 1.40 -4.58 1.64
CA THR A 40 1.88 -5.68 2.48
C THR A 40 0.74 -6.28 3.30
N ALA A 41 -0.14 -5.47 3.90
CA ALA A 41 -1.33 -5.93 4.62
C ALA A 41 -2.28 -6.73 3.72
N THR A 42 -2.44 -6.30 2.46
CA THR A 42 -3.29 -6.98 1.48
C THR A 42 -2.69 -8.33 1.07
N LEU A 43 -1.39 -8.35 0.76
CA LEU A 43 -0.66 -9.57 0.41
C LEU A 43 -0.63 -10.57 1.56
N PHE A 44 -0.49 -10.08 2.80
CA PHE A 44 -0.57 -10.92 3.99
C PHE A 44 -1.93 -11.60 4.09
N ARG A 45 -3.03 -10.83 4.06
CA ARG A 45 -4.39 -11.40 4.12
C ARG A 45 -4.64 -12.43 3.02
N ARG A 46 -4.22 -12.14 1.78
CA ARG A 46 -4.36 -13.09 0.67
C ARG A 46 -3.62 -14.41 0.95
N LYS A 47 -2.37 -14.33 1.41
CA LYS A 47 -1.58 -15.52 1.77
C LYS A 47 -2.16 -16.26 2.97
N TYR A 48 -2.67 -15.53 3.96
CA TYR A 48 -3.31 -16.12 5.14
C TYR A 48 -4.53 -16.96 4.75
N TYR A 49 -5.41 -16.44 3.90
CA TYR A 49 -6.57 -17.20 3.41
C TYR A 49 -6.18 -18.35 2.47
N GLN A 50 -5.17 -18.17 1.60
CA GLN A 50 -4.63 -19.26 0.76
C GLN A 50 -4.05 -20.42 1.59
N ASN A 51 -3.57 -20.13 2.81
CA ASN A 51 -3.05 -21.13 3.76
C ASN A 51 -4.14 -21.63 4.74
N GLY A 52 -5.42 -21.56 4.37
CA GLY A 52 -6.51 -22.10 5.20
C GLY A 52 -6.76 -21.31 6.49
N ALA A 53 -6.52 -20.00 6.48
CA ALA A 53 -6.61 -19.12 7.66
C ALA A 53 -5.68 -19.54 8.80
N HIS A 54 -4.51 -20.09 8.45
CA HIS A 54 -3.50 -20.53 9.41
C HIS A 54 -2.21 -19.73 9.24
N ALA A 55 -1.77 -19.02 10.29
CA ALA A 55 -0.51 -18.24 10.27
C ALA A 55 0.72 -19.05 10.73
N GLY A 56 0.51 -20.31 11.13
CA GLY A 56 1.52 -21.22 11.65
C GLY A 56 1.29 -21.50 13.14
N TYR A 57 1.99 -22.49 13.69
CA TYR A 57 1.93 -22.83 15.11
C TYR A 57 3.32 -23.20 15.62
N ILE A 58 3.52 -23.00 16.92
CA ILE A 58 4.69 -23.53 17.64
C ILE A 58 4.24 -24.79 18.39
N LEU A 59 4.79 -25.95 18.04
CA LEU A 59 4.59 -27.16 18.84
C LEU A 59 5.73 -27.31 19.84
N TYR A 60 5.35 -27.32 21.10
CA TYR A 60 6.15 -27.72 22.23
C TYR A 60 5.91 -29.20 22.44
N MET A 61 6.97 -29.99 22.60
CA MET A 61 6.86 -31.40 22.95
C MET A 61 7.83 -31.76 24.07
N THR A 62 7.27 -32.36 25.13
CA THR A 62 8.01 -33.15 26.10
C THR A 62 7.64 -34.61 25.96
N ASP A 63 8.62 -35.45 25.71
CA ASP A 63 8.58 -36.78 26.28
C ASP A 63 10.01 -37.29 26.47
N ALA A 64 10.25 -37.92 27.62
CA ALA A 64 11.50 -38.59 27.94
C ALA A 64 11.58 -40.00 27.29
N ALA A 65 10.52 -40.44 26.60
CA ALA A 65 10.41 -41.79 26.05
C ALA A 65 10.26 -41.86 24.51
N GLN A 66 10.43 -40.76 23.77
CA GLN A 66 10.41 -40.84 22.29
C GLN A 66 11.79 -41.11 21.70
N SER A 67 11.87 -42.09 20.80
CA SER A 67 13.11 -42.36 20.05
C SER A 67 13.49 -41.11 19.25
N THR A 68 14.78 -40.80 19.14
CA THR A 68 15.27 -39.67 18.33
C THR A 68 14.70 -39.71 16.90
N SER A 69 14.45 -40.92 16.38
CA SER A 69 13.84 -41.15 15.07
C SER A 69 12.37 -40.69 14.94
N ASP A 70 11.60 -40.69 16.03
CA ASP A 70 10.20 -40.22 16.04
C ASP A 70 10.16 -38.69 16.08
N VAL A 71 11.06 -38.08 16.88
CA VAL A 71 11.22 -36.63 16.93
C VAL A 71 11.64 -36.06 15.57
N ASP A 72 12.58 -36.72 14.90
CA ASP A 72 13.01 -36.32 13.56
C ASP A 72 11.93 -36.53 12.51
N ARG A 73 11.12 -37.60 12.62
CA ARG A 73 9.95 -37.80 11.74
C ARG A 73 8.85 -36.74 11.97
N MET A 74 8.57 -36.35 13.21
CA MET A 74 7.62 -35.28 13.53
C MET A 74 8.13 -33.92 13.06
N ARG A 75 9.43 -33.64 13.23
CA ARG A 75 10.08 -32.43 12.69
C ARG A 75 9.99 -32.40 11.18
N GLN A 76 10.32 -33.50 10.51
CA GLN A 76 10.28 -33.62 9.06
C GLN A 76 8.85 -33.45 8.53
N ALA A 77 7.88 -34.15 9.13
CA ALA A 77 6.47 -34.01 8.80
C ALA A 77 6.02 -32.54 8.93
N MET A 78 6.39 -31.83 10.01
CA MET A 78 6.08 -30.40 10.16
C MET A 78 6.74 -29.48 9.14
N CYS A 79 8.00 -29.75 8.80
CA CYS A 79 8.71 -29.01 7.76
C CYS A 79 8.10 -29.25 6.37
N ASP A 80 7.48 -30.41 6.17
CA ASP A 80 6.84 -30.84 4.93
C ASP A 80 5.36 -30.39 4.87
N THR A 81 4.68 -30.15 6.00
CA THR A 81 3.36 -29.47 6.07
C THR A 81 3.44 -27.97 5.79
N LYS A 82 4.40 -27.54 4.95
CA LYS A 82 4.36 -26.21 4.35
C LYS A 82 3.08 -26.11 3.53
N GLY A 83 2.08 -25.42 4.06
CA GLY A 83 1.00 -24.89 3.24
C GLY A 83 1.58 -24.08 2.07
N LEU A 84 0.75 -23.78 1.07
CA LEU A 84 1.13 -22.96 -0.08
C LEU A 84 1.53 -21.53 0.36
N GLY A 85 2.75 -21.32 0.85
CA GLY A 85 3.33 -20.00 1.10
C GLY A 85 4.14 -19.80 2.38
N LYS A 86 4.48 -18.52 2.61
CA LYS A 86 5.55 -17.98 3.48
C LYS A 86 5.39 -18.17 5.01
N PHE A 87 4.40 -18.92 5.50
CA PHE A 87 4.22 -19.17 6.93
C PHE A 87 5.02 -20.42 7.37
N ARG A 88 5.73 -20.34 8.49
CA ARG A 88 6.58 -21.43 8.99
C ARG A 88 6.05 -21.95 10.32
N ASN A 89 5.96 -23.26 10.46
CA ASN A 89 5.74 -23.91 11.74
C ASN A 89 7.08 -24.03 12.47
N LEU A 90 7.09 -23.81 13.78
CA LEU A 90 8.29 -23.93 14.62
C LEU A 90 8.11 -25.09 15.61
N PHE A 91 9.12 -25.91 15.77
CA PHE A 91 9.14 -26.99 16.75
C PHE A 91 10.17 -26.66 17.84
N MET A 92 9.75 -26.69 19.11
CA MET A 92 10.63 -26.38 20.24
C MET A 92 10.56 -27.48 21.32
N TYR A 93 11.71 -27.92 21.80
CA TYR A 93 11.82 -28.87 22.92
C TYR A 93 12.02 -28.08 24.21
N ALA A 94 11.12 -28.22 25.17
CA ALA A 94 11.17 -27.57 26.48
C ALA A 94 10.54 -28.50 27.52
N PRO A 95 10.99 -28.54 28.78
CA PRO A 95 10.69 -29.60 29.75
C PRO A 95 9.26 -29.63 30.34
N ASP A 96 8.26 -29.03 29.69
CA ASP A 96 6.93 -28.79 30.29
C ASP A 96 5.70 -29.08 29.38
N GLY A 97 5.45 -30.35 29.05
CA GLY A 97 4.26 -30.83 28.31
C GLY A 97 4.33 -30.73 26.77
N ILE A 98 3.40 -31.41 26.09
CA ILE A 98 3.07 -31.09 24.69
C ILE A 98 2.10 -29.91 24.69
N LYS A 99 2.52 -28.76 24.14
CA LYS A 99 1.68 -27.56 24.02
C LYS A 99 1.71 -27.06 22.58
N ILE A 100 0.55 -26.86 21.97
CA ILE A 100 0.45 -26.17 20.68
C ILE A 100 0.16 -24.72 20.98
N LEU A 101 1.09 -23.82 20.67
CA LEU A 101 0.87 -22.39 20.71
C LEU A 101 0.54 -21.88 19.29
N PRO A 102 -0.71 -21.48 19.03
CA PRO A 102 -1.04 -20.88 17.75
C PRO A 102 -0.27 -19.56 17.60
N LEU A 103 0.48 -19.39 16.50
CA LEU A 103 1.04 -18.08 16.16
C LEU A 103 -0.07 -17.09 15.77
N SER A 104 -1.27 -17.63 15.48
CA SER A 104 -2.43 -16.96 14.92
C SER A 104 -3.22 -16.08 15.91
N GLU A 105 -3.03 -16.21 17.23
CA GLU A 105 -3.94 -15.59 18.21
C GLU A 105 -3.48 -14.25 18.81
N VAL A 106 -2.23 -13.81 18.61
CA VAL A 106 -1.69 -12.66 19.35
C VAL A 106 -1.91 -11.30 18.67
N ALA A 107 -2.39 -11.25 17.44
CA ALA A 107 -2.84 -10.03 16.77
C ALA A 107 -3.74 -10.45 15.59
N THR A 108 -4.16 -9.57 14.70
CA THR A 108 -4.45 -9.90 13.27
C THR A 108 -5.88 -9.95 12.73
N LYS A 109 -6.98 -9.75 13.48
CA LYS A 109 -8.25 -9.36 12.82
C LYS A 109 -8.42 -7.84 12.76
N ASP A 110 -8.30 -7.17 13.88
CA ASP A 110 -8.60 -5.73 13.99
C ASP A 110 -7.46 -4.84 13.45
N ASP A 111 -6.20 -5.22 13.69
CA ASP A 111 -5.05 -4.39 13.29
C ASP A 111 -4.94 -4.22 11.77
N PHE A 112 -5.22 -5.26 10.97
CA PHE A 112 -5.14 -5.11 9.52
C PHE A 112 -6.23 -4.20 8.96
N PHE A 113 -7.41 -4.15 9.59
CA PHE A 113 -8.45 -3.23 9.17
C PHE A 113 -8.05 -1.79 9.49
N ASN A 114 -7.52 -1.57 10.70
CA ASN A 114 -7.00 -0.27 11.14
C ASN A 114 -5.84 0.21 10.26
N ILE A 115 -4.87 -0.66 9.97
CA ILE A 115 -3.76 -0.37 9.05
C ILE A 115 -4.29 0.02 7.67
N LYS A 116 -5.26 -0.73 7.13
CA LYS A 116 -5.83 -0.43 5.80
C LYS A 116 -6.58 0.91 5.76
N ASN A 117 -7.28 1.26 6.84
CA ASN A 117 -7.99 2.55 6.92
C ASN A 117 -7.00 3.71 7.06
N ALA A 118 -6.06 3.63 8.01
CA ALA A 118 -5.06 4.69 8.21
C ALA A 118 -4.25 4.93 6.93
N THR A 119 -3.72 3.86 6.33
CA THR A 119 -2.93 3.98 5.09
C THR A 119 -3.75 4.46 3.89
N ARG A 120 -5.05 4.13 3.83
CA ARG A 120 -5.95 4.68 2.80
C ARG A 120 -6.09 6.19 2.97
N ASP A 121 -6.30 6.65 4.19
CA ASP A 121 -6.54 8.08 4.48
C ASP A 121 -5.27 8.91 4.24
N ASP A 122 -4.08 8.36 4.52
CA ASP A 122 -2.79 8.96 4.14
C ASP A 122 -2.66 9.11 2.61
N LEU A 123 -2.99 8.06 1.85
CA LEU A 123 -2.91 8.09 0.38
C LEU A 123 -3.91 9.08 -0.22
N LEU A 124 -5.12 9.15 0.32
CA LEU A 124 -6.12 10.13 -0.09
C LEU A 124 -5.64 11.56 0.16
N SER A 125 -5.03 11.79 1.33
CA SER A 125 -4.48 13.09 1.69
C SER A 125 -3.33 13.50 0.78
N ALA A 126 -2.43 12.57 0.44
CA ALA A 126 -1.31 12.85 -0.45
C ALA A 126 -1.75 13.17 -1.89
N HIS A 127 -2.83 12.56 -2.37
CA HIS A 127 -3.37 12.84 -3.71
C HIS A 127 -4.35 14.02 -3.74
N ARG A 128 -4.86 14.47 -2.58
CA ARG A 128 -5.79 15.61 -2.45
C ARG A 128 -7.09 15.46 -3.25
N VAL A 129 -7.45 14.22 -3.63
CA VAL A 129 -8.69 13.93 -4.37
C VAL A 129 -9.81 13.61 -3.38
N PRO A 130 -10.99 14.25 -3.49
CA PRO A 130 -12.13 13.91 -2.65
C PRO A 130 -12.50 12.42 -2.75
N PRO A 131 -12.69 11.71 -1.62
CA PRO A 131 -12.95 10.26 -1.62
C PRO A 131 -14.16 9.85 -2.47
N GLN A 132 -15.22 10.67 -2.45
CA GLN A 132 -16.45 10.43 -3.21
C GLN A 132 -16.25 10.46 -4.73
N MET A 133 -15.22 11.15 -5.23
CA MET A 133 -14.86 11.14 -6.65
C MET A 133 -14.09 9.88 -7.06
N MET A 134 -13.49 9.19 -6.09
CA MET A 134 -12.76 7.94 -6.29
C MET A 134 -13.66 6.71 -6.14
N GLY A 135 -14.98 6.89 -6.00
CA GLY A 135 -15.93 5.80 -5.77
C GLY A 135 -15.81 5.17 -4.38
N ILE A 136 -15.20 5.86 -3.41
CA ILE A 136 -15.12 5.37 -2.04
C ILE A 136 -16.51 5.50 -1.40
N VAL A 137 -16.96 4.42 -0.76
CA VAL A 137 -18.21 4.39 -0.01
C VAL A 137 -17.94 4.88 1.43
N PRO A 138 -18.76 5.79 1.97
CA PRO A 138 -18.59 6.27 3.33
C PRO A 138 -18.92 5.17 4.36
N ASN A 139 -18.14 5.11 5.44
CA ASN A 139 -18.35 4.16 6.52
C ASN A 139 -19.30 4.70 7.63
N ASN A 140 -19.73 5.96 7.54
CA ASN A 140 -20.57 6.63 8.53
C ASN A 140 -21.94 7.00 7.94
N THR A 141 -22.95 7.12 8.80
CA THR A 141 -24.33 7.45 8.41
C THR A 141 -24.47 8.85 7.78
N GLY A 142 -23.50 9.75 8.01
CA GLY A 142 -23.49 11.12 7.48
C GLY A 142 -22.97 11.28 6.04
N GLY A 143 -22.32 10.26 5.48
CA GLY A 143 -21.77 10.32 4.12
C GLY A 143 -20.62 11.34 3.93
N PHE A 144 -20.27 11.62 2.67
CA PHE A 144 -19.27 12.63 2.30
C PHE A 144 -19.86 14.03 2.05
N GLY A 145 -21.17 14.18 2.15
CA GLY A 145 -21.89 15.42 1.87
C GLY A 145 -22.17 15.62 0.38
N ASP A 146 -22.14 16.87 -0.06
CA ASP A 146 -22.52 17.30 -1.40
C ASP A 146 -21.37 17.09 -2.40
N VAL A 147 -21.61 16.22 -3.39
CA VAL A 147 -20.62 15.85 -4.43
C VAL A 147 -20.33 17.03 -5.35
N GLU A 148 -21.34 17.85 -5.67
CA GLU A 148 -21.18 19.02 -6.55
C GLU A 148 -20.23 20.03 -5.92
N LYS A 149 -20.42 20.36 -4.63
CA LYS A 149 -19.54 21.31 -3.93
C LYS A 149 -18.11 20.80 -3.83
N ALA A 150 -17.91 19.53 -3.49
CA ALA A 150 -16.58 18.96 -3.45
C ALA A 150 -15.90 18.97 -4.82
N SER A 151 -16.65 18.72 -5.89
CA SER A 151 -16.14 18.82 -7.25
C SER A 151 -15.69 20.23 -7.60
N GLN A 152 -16.50 21.23 -7.31
CA GLN A 152 -16.17 22.62 -7.57
C GLN A 152 -14.91 23.05 -6.80
N VAL A 153 -14.77 22.65 -5.53
CA VAL A 153 -13.59 22.95 -4.71
C VAL A 153 -12.34 22.23 -5.24
N PHE A 154 -12.46 20.94 -5.56
CA PHE A 154 -11.36 20.16 -6.12
C PHE A 154 -10.89 20.72 -7.45
N VAL A 155 -11.80 21.01 -8.38
CA VAL A 155 -11.45 21.60 -9.68
C VAL A 155 -10.75 22.93 -9.48
N ARG A 156 -11.28 23.80 -8.61
CA ARG A 156 -10.71 25.12 -8.37
C ARG A 156 -9.32 25.08 -7.76
N ASN A 157 -9.11 24.23 -6.76
CA ASN A 157 -7.89 24.25 -5.95
C ASN A 157 -6.81 23.30 -6.46
N GLU A 158 -7.19 22.23 -7.15
CA GLU A 158 -6.27 21.19 -7.61
C GLU A 158 -6.13 21.19 -9.14
N LEU A 159 -7.24 21.07 -9.88
CA LEU A 159 -7.15 20.90 -11.33
C LEU A 159 -6.76 22.18 -12.06
N ILE A 160 -7.36 23.32 -11.73
CA ILE A 160 -7.05 24.59 -12.42
C ILE A 160 -5.56 24.95 -12.29
N PRO A 161 -4.94 24.93 -11.09
CA PRO A 161 -3.50 25.21 -10.98
C PRO A 161 -2.62 24.24 -11.77
N LEU A 162 -2.97 22.96 -11.83
CA LEU A 162 -2.26 21.98 -12.66
C LEU A 162 -2.42 22.28 -14.16
N GLN A 163 -3.64 22.64 -14.59
CA GLN A 163 -3.94 23.04 -15.96
C GLN A 163 -3.14 24.28 -16.37
N GLU A 164 -3.13 25.33 -15.54
CA GLU A 164 -2.34 26.54 -15.75
C GLU A 164 -0.85 26.24 -15.85
N ARG A 165 -0.32 25.36 -14.97
CA ARG A 165 1.07 24.90 -15.05
C ARG A 165 1.36 24.18 -16.36
N MET A 166 0.47 23.30 -16.81
CA MET A 166 0.60 22.60 -18.09
C MET A 166 0.56 23.57 -19.28
N GLN A 167 -0.23 24.64 -19.21
CA GLN A 167 -0.28 25.67 -20.26
C GLN A 167 1.05 26.42 -20.46
N ALA A 168 2.01 26.35 -19.52
CA ALA A 168 3.36 26.90 -19.70
C ALA A 168 4.06 26.37 -20.96
N ILE A 169 3.67 25.19 -21.46
CA ILE A 169 4.13 24.63 -22.73
C ILE A 169 3.84 25.57 -23.92
N ASN A 170 2.72 26.31 -23.89
CA ASN A 170 2.34 27.22 -24.96
C ASN A 170 3.32 28.38 -25.06
N SER A 171 3.76 28.91 -23.91
CA SER A 171 4.78 29.95 -23.83
C SER A 171 6.15 29.44 -24.30
N HIS A 172 6.47 28.17 -24.04
CA HIS A 172 7.72 27.57 -24.50
C HIS A 172 7.82 27.47 -26.02
N PHE A 173 6.74 27.02 -26.68
CA PHE A 173 6.71 26.86 -28.14
C PHE A 173 6.20 28.08 -28.91
N ASN A 174 5.84 29.17 -28.22
CA ASN A 174 5.19 30.36 -28.79
C ASN A 174 3.97 30.03 -29.68
N CYS A 175 3.25 28.96 -29.33
CA CYS A 175 2.06 28.51 -30.05
C CYS A 175 1.07 27.89 -29.06
N ASN A 176 -0.22 27.90 -29.43
CA ASN A 176 -1.26 27.37 -28.57
C ASN A 176 -1.36 25.85 -28.76
N VAL A 177 -0.58 25.10 -27.98
CA VAL A 177 -0.52 23.63 -28.02
C VAL A 177 -1.65 23.01 -27.18
N ILE A 178 -1.85 23.51 -25.96
CA ILE A 178 -2.83 22.98 -25.01
C ILE A 178 -3.76 24.10 -24.57
N ASN A 179 -5.07 23.89 -24.68
CA ASN A 179 -6.08 24.77 -24.14
C ASN A 179 -7.14 23.97 -23.39
N PHE A 180 -7.47 24.38 -22.17
CA PHE A 180 -8.46 23.71 -21.35
C PHE A 180 -9.81 24.41 -21.48
N LYS A 181 -10.88 23.63 -21.56
CA LYS A 181 -12.24 24.18 -21.55
C LYS A 181 -12.58 24.67 -20.14
N LYS A 182 -13.36 25.74 -20.06
CA LYS A 182 -13.93 26.19 -18.79
C LYS A 182 -14.74 25.03 -18.18
N TYR A 183 -14.45 24.71 -16.92
CA TYR A 183 -15.17 23.67 -16.20
C TYR A 183 -16.65 24.02 -16.07
N THR A 184 -17.50 23.04 -16.36
CA THR A 184 -18.95 23.06 -16.18
C THR A 184 -19.35 21.75 -15.51
N LEU A 185 -20.19 21.83 -14.49
CA LEU A 185 -20.73 20.65 -13.82
C LEU A 185 -21.73 19.90 -14.71
#